data_AF-A0A822XVM2-F1
#
_entry.id   AF-A0A822XVM2-F1
#
_cell.length_a   1.000
_cell.length_b   1.000
_cell.length_c   1.000
_cell.angle_alpha   90.00
_cell.angle_beta   90.00
_cell.angle_gamma   90.00
#
_symmetry.space_group_name_H-M   'P 1'
#
loop_
_entity.id
_entity.type
_entity.pdbx_description
1 polymer ?
#
loop_
_entity_poly.entity_id
_entity_poly.type
_entity_poly.pdbx_seq_one_letter_code
_entity_poly.pdbx_strand_id
1 'polypeptide(L)'
;MIFFSIFGKFGAFFASIPFPIFAVIYCVLFGLIAAVEISFIQFTNNNSMRNLYILGLSLFLGISIPQYFIEYSSSAGHGPVKTSGGWFNDIWNSIFTSAPTVAMLVGTLLDNTLDAMLAYKIFVQYLYQT
;
A
#
# COMPACT_ATOMS: atom_id res chain seq x y z
N MET A 1 -23.11 3.21 16.67
CA MET A 1 -23.36 4.48 15.95
C MET A 1 -24.84 4.89 15.91
N ILE A 2 -25.79 3.96 15.75
CA ILE A 2 -27.23 4.31 15.64
C ILE A 2 -27.77 5.09 16.86
N PHE A 3 -27.50 4.62 18.09
CA PHE A 3 -28.00 5.27 19.31
C PHE A 3 -27.45 6.69 19.53
N PHE A 4 -26.13 6.88 19.36
CA PHE A 4 -25.47 8.18 19.55
C PHE A 4 -25.74 9.19 18.42
N SER A 5 -26.18 8.72 17.25
CA SER A 5 -26.52 9.58 16.11
C SER A 5 -27.91 10.22 16.20
N ILE A 6 -28.82 9.68 17.02
CA ILE A 6 -30.18 10.22 17.22
C ILE A 6 -30.17 11.53 18.02
N PHE A 7 -29.20 11.68 18.91
CA PHE A 7 -29.00 12.91 19.67
C PHE A 7 -27.97 13.81 18.96
N GLY A 8 -28.44 14.70 18.09
CA GLY A 8 -27.58 15.62 17.31
C GLY A 8 -26.61 16.48 18.14
N LYS A 9 -26.88 16.66 19.44
CA LYS A 9 -25.97 17.35 20.38
C LYS A 9 -24.65 16.61 20.62
N PHE A 10 -24.64 15.27 20.55
CA PHE A 10 -23.39 14.51 20.64
C PHE A 10 -22.55 14.68 19.37
N GLY A 11 -23.18 14.83 18.21
CA GLY A 11 -22.47 15.19 16.97
C GLY A 11 -21.80 16.55 17.06
N ALA A 12 -22.48 17.56 17.63
CA ALA A 12 -21.91 18.89 17.85
C ALA A 12 -20.71 18.89 18.82
N PHE A 13 -20.72 18.02 19.83
CA PHE A 13 -19.58 17.82 20.73
C PHE A 13 -18.34 17.32 19.98
N PHE A 14 -18.47 16.29 19.15
CA PHE A 14 -17.35 15.80 18.33
C PHE A 14 -16.89 16.82 17.28
N ALA A 15 -17.81 17.62 16.72
CA ALA A 15 -17.46 18.70 15.79
C ALA A 15 -16.72 19.87 16.46
N SER A 16 -16.86 20.04 17.78
CA SER A 16 -16.17 21.10 18.54
C SER A 16 -14.70 20.80 18.84
N ILE A 17 -14.23 19.57 18.57
CA ILE A 17 -12.85 19.17 18.80
C ILE A 17 -11.93 19.95 17.83
N PRO A 18 -10.92 20.69 18.34
CA PRO A 18 -9.96 21.38 17.49
C PRO A 18 -9.18 20.43 16.56
N PHE A 19 -8.94 20.86 15.32
CA PHE A 19 -8.16 20.09 14.33
C PHE A 19 -6.80 19.57 14.84
N PRO A 20 -6.03 20.31 15.66
CA PRO A 20 -4.76 19.79 16.18
C PRO A 20 -4.92 18.54 17.05
N ILE A 21 -5.97 18.47 17.87
CA ILE A 21 -6.25 17.30 18.72
C ILE A 21 -6.61 16.10 17.85
N PHE A 22 -7.42 16.34 16.82
CA PHE A 22 -7.78 15.32 15.85
C PHE A 22 -6.52 14.77 15.16
N ALA A 23 -5.64 15.62 14.65
CA ALA A 23 -4.41 15.20 13.98
C ALA A 23 -3.52 14.29 14.84
N VAL A 24 -3.33 14.61 16.13
CA VAL A 24 -2.53 13.78 17.06
C VAL A 24 -3.18 12.43 17.31
N ILE A 25 -4.50 12.39 17.53
CA ILE A 25 -5.23 11.13 17.73
C ILE A 25 -5.11 10.22 16.50
N TYR A 26 -5.26 10.78 15.29
CA TYR A 26 -5.10 10.02 14.05
C TYR A 26 -3.65 9.58 13.81
N CYS A 27 -2.66 10.40 14.17
CA CYS A 27 -1.25 10.03 14.10
C CYS A 27 -0.97 8.77 14.95
N VAL A 28 -1.46 8.74 16.20
CA VAL A 28 -1.32 7.57 17.08
C VAL A 28 -2.08 6.37 16.53
N LEU A 29 -3.32 6.57 16.05
CA LEU A 29 -4.14 5.50 15.47
C LEU A 29 -3.47 4.85 14.26
N PHE A 30 -3.01 5.63 13.29
CA PHE A 30 -2.33 5.11 12.10
C PHE A 30 -0.99 4.46 12.43
N GLY A 31 -0.24 4.99 13.40
CA GLY A 31 0.97 4.34 13.91
C GLY A 31 0.68 2.97 14.53
N LEU A 32 -0.41 2.84 15.28
CA LEU A 32 -0.83 1.57 15.87
C LEU A 32 -1.28 0.57 14.79
N ILE A 33 -2.07 1.00 13.81
CA ILE A 33 -2.50 0.15 12.69
C ILE A 33 -1.27 -0.38 11.94
N ALA A 34 -0.33 0.50 11.58
CA ALA A 34 0.90 0.10 10.90
C ALA A 34 1.74 -0.90 11.73
N ALA A 35 1.84 -0.70 13.05
CA ALA A 35 2.55 -1.63 13.92
C ALA A 35 1.88 -3.02 13.99
N VAL A 36 0.54 -3.05 14.07
CA VAL A 36 -0.24 -4.30 14.05
C VAL A 36 -0.08 -5.02 12.70
N GLU A 37 -0.09 -4.28 11.59
CA GLU A 37 0.13 -4.83 10.24
C GLU A 37 1.55 -5.41 10.07
N ILE A 38 2.58 -4.69 10.51
CA ILE A 38 3.97 -5.18 10.49
C ILE A 38 4.13 -6.41 11.37
N SER A 39 3.37 -6.53 12.46
CA SER A 39 3.43 -7.71 13.34
C SER A 39 3.07 -9.01 12.61
N PHE A 40 2.27 -8.97 11.54
CA PHE A 40 1.97 -10.18 10.75
C PHE A 40 3.18 -10.75 10.00
N ILE A 41 4.26 -9.98 9.81
CA ILE A 41 5.51 -10.48 9.20
C ILE A 41 6.13 -11.59 10.05
N GLN A 42 5.81 -11.67 11.34
CA GLN A 42 6.23 -12.76 12.23
C GLN A 42 5.75 -14.15 11.77
N PHE A 43 4.66 -14.22 10.99
CA PHE A 43 4.15 -15.47 10.42
C PHE A 43 4.94 -15.94 9.20
N THR A 44 5.94 -15.17 8.76
CA THR A 44 6.79 -15.47 7.60
C THR A 44 8.25 -15.66 8.03
N ASN A 45 9.05 -16.34 7.20
CA ASN A 45 10.47 -16.59 7.51
C ASN A 45 11.33 -15.34 7.26
N ASN A 46 11.63 -14.61 8.34
CA ASN A 46 12.49 -13.40 8.32
C ASN A 46 13.99 -13.66 8.12
N ASN A 47 14.44 -14.92 8.10
CA ASN A 47 15.81 -15.25 7.72
C ASN A 47 15.96 -15.49 6.20
N SER A 48 14.85 -15.56 5.45
CA SER A 48 14.90 -15.72 4.01
C SER A 48 15.13 -14.37 3.33
N MET A 49 16.24 -14.26 2.59
CA MET A 49 16.55 -13.09 1.76
C MET A 49 15.43 -12.77 0.75
N ARG A 50 14.70 -13.80 0.27
CA ARG A 50 13.55 -13.61 -0.64
C ARG A 50 12.43 -12.83 0.04
N ASN A 51 12.03 -13.24 1.24
CA ASN A 51 10.92 -12.61 1.96
C ASN A 51 11.29 -11.19 2.41
N LEU A 52 12.51 -10.98 2.90
CA LEU A 52 13.00 -9.65 3.26
C LEU A 52 13.05 -8.72 2.03
N TYR A 53 13.47 -9.24 0.87
CA TYR A 53 13.51 -8.48 -0.38
C TYR A 53 12.11 -8.10 -0.87
N ILE A 54 11.16 -9.05 -0.89
CA ILE A 54 9.77 -8.79 -1.28
C ILE A 54 9.18 -7.69 -0.39
N LEU A 55 9.29 -7.84 0.92
CA LEU A 55 8.76 -6.88 1.90
C LEU A 55 9.36 -5.48 1.74
N GLY A 56 10.69 -5.40 1.66
CA GLY A 56 11.38 -4.11 1.54
C GLY A 56 11.04 -3.39 0.24
N LEU A 57 11.04 -4.13 -0.88
CA LEU A 57 10.76 -3.55 -2.19
C LEU A 57 9.28 -3.17 -2.35
N SER A 58 8.35 -3.96 -1.81
CA SER A 58 6.91 -3.64 -1.86
C SER A 58 6.56 -2.40 -1.05
N LEU A 59 7.17 -2.22 0.13
CA LEU A 59 6.98 -1.01 0.94
C LEU A 59 7.60 0.22 0.26
N PHE A 60 8.80 0.10 -0.28
CA PHE A 60 9.48 1.21 -0.96
C PHE A 60 8.72 1.69 -2.20
N LEU A 61 8.36 0.77 -3.10
CA LEU A 61 7.61 1.09 -4.31
C LEU A 61 6.16 1.50 -4.01
N GLY A 62 5.57 0.91 -2.97
CA GLY A 62 4.24 1.25 -2.47
C GLY A 62 4.10 2.70 -1.99
N ILE A 63 5.20 3.36 -1.61
CA ILE A 63 5.22 4.80 -1.26
C ILE A 63 5.71 5.64 -2.44
N SER A 64 6.76 5.19 -3.14
CA SER A 64 7.43 5.97 -4.19
C SER A 64 6.56 6.20 -5.43
N ILE A 65 5.85 5.17 -5.91
CA ILE A 65 5.03 5.29 -7.13
C ILE A 65 3.83 6.21 -6.91
N PRO A 66 3.02 6.08 -5.84
CA PRO A 66 1.94 7.03 -5.57
C PRO A 66 2.43 8.47 -5.46
N GLN A 67 3.57 8.69 -4.79
CA GLN A 67 4.14 10.03 -4.65
C GLN A 67 4.48 10.63 -6.01
N TYR A 68 5.04 9.83 -6.93
CA TYR A 68 5.29 10.27 -8.31
C TYR A 68 4.00 10.68 -9.03
N PHE A 69 2.91 9.91 -8.90
CA PHE A 69 1.64 10.23 -9.54
C PHE A 69 1.02 11.53 -8.99
N ILE A 70 1.11 11.75 -7.68
CA ILE A 70 0.61 12.96 -7.01
C ILE A 70 1.40 14.18 -7.48
N GLU A 71 2.74 14.11 -7.45
CA GLU A 71 3.60 15.23 -7.82
C GLU A 71 3.50 15.57 -9.30
N TYR A 72 3.43 14.56 -10.17
CA TYR A 72 3.20 14.75 -11.59
C TYR A 72 1.86 15.44 -11.85
N SER A 73 0.78 14.99 -11.21
CA SER A 73 -0.54 15.61 -11.38
C SER A 73 -0.59 17.06 -10.90
N SER A 74 0.16 17.38 -9.84
CA SER A 74 0.27 18.76 -9.34
C SER A 74 1.06 19.68 -10.29
N SER A 75 2.04 19.14 -11.03
CA SER A 75 2.90 19.92 -11.93
C SER A 75 2.31 20.06 -13.33
N ALA A 76 1.80 18.97 -13.91
CA ALA A 76 1.29 18.92 -15.28
C ALA A 76 -0.21 19.26 -15.39
N GLY A 77 -0.93 19.34 -14.27
CA GLY A 77 -2.38 19.55 -14.24
C GLY A 77 -3.22 18.36 -14.71
N HIS A 78 -2.58 17.20 -14.95
CA HIS A 78 -3.24 15.94 -15.27
C HIS A 78 -2.41 14.75 -14.76
N GLY A 79 -3.05 13.61 -14.55
CA GLY A 79 -2.35 12.38 -14.15
C GLY A 79 -1.40 11.87 -15.24
N PRO A 80 -0.38 11.07 -14.89
CA PRO A 80 0.58 10.49 -15.85
C PRO A 80 -0.09 9.69 -16.97
N VAL A 81 -1.19 8.99 -16.67
CA VAL A 81 -1.95 8.26 -17.68
C VAL A 81 -2.89 9.22 -18.39
N LYS A 82 -2.56 9.52 -19.66
CA LYS A 82 -3.34 10.41 -20.53
C LYS A 82 -3.62 9.75 -21.88
N THR A 83 -4.84 9.26 -22.03
CA THR A 83 -5.41 8.74 -23.27
C THR A 83 -6.65 9.55 -23.68
N SER A 84 -7.22 9.29 -24.85
CA SER A 84 -8.46 9.94 -25.32
C SER A 84 -9.71 9.53 -24.52
N GLY A 85 -9.64 8.48 -23.70
CA GLY A 85 -10.73 8.06 -22.82
C GLY A 85 -10.56 8.58 -21.40
N GLY A 86 -11.35 9.58 -20.99
CA GLY A 86 -11.30 10.14 -19.64
C GLY A 86 -11.50 9.09 -18.54
N TRP A 87 -12.50 8.21 -18.69
CA TRP A 87 -12.80 7.14 -17.74
C TRP A 87 -11.62 6.19 -17.51
N PHE A 88 -10.83 5.89 -18.55
CA PHE A 88 -9.67 5.01 -18.46
C PHE A 88 -8.54 5.69 -17.67
N ASN A 89 -8.33 6.98 -17.93
CA ASN A 89 -7.33 7.76 -17.22
C ASN A 89 -7.67 7.85 -15.73
N ASP A 90 -8.94 8.10 -15.38
CA ASP A 90 -9.37 8.24 -13.98
C ASP A 90 -9.16 6.93 -13.20
N ILE A 91 -9.51 5.78 -13.79
CA ILE A 91 -9.30 4.47 -13.17
C ILE A 91 -7.82 4.24 -12.88
N TRP A 92 -6.97 4.37 -13.90
CA TRP A 92 -5.55 4.05 -13.75
C TRP A 92 -4.81 5.03 -12.85
N ASN A 93 -5.06 6.33 -13.00
CA ASN A 93 -4.46 7.32 -12.12
C ASN A 93 -4.91 7.10 -10.66
N SER A 94 -6.18 6.74 -10.41
CA SER A 94 -6.66 6.43 -9.05
C SER A 94 -5.99 5.20 -8.44
N ILE A 95 -5.81 4.12 -9.21
CA ILE A 95 -5.13 2.90 -8.74
C ILE A 95 -3.68 3.21 -8.34
N PHE A 96 -2.94 3.93 -9.19
CA PHE A 96 -1.53 4.21 -8.93
C PHE A 96 -1.29 5.31 -7.88
N THR A 97 -2.26 6.18 -7.61
CA THR A 97 -2.23 7.13 -6.48
C THR A 97 -2.52 6.44 -5.13
N SER A 98 -3.07 5.23 -5.11
CA SER A 98 -3.36 4.49 -3.88
C SER A 98 -2.16 3.66 -3.41
N ALA A 99 -1.42 4.16 -2.42
CA ALA A 99 -0.29 3.46 -1.80
C ALA A 99 -0.54 1.99 -1.40
N PRO A 100 -1.62 1.63 -0.67
CA PRO A 100 -1.88 0.23 -0.33
C PRO A 100 -2.15 -0.64 -1.56
N THR A 101 -2.80 -0.08 -2.59
CA THR A 101 -3.08 -0.81 -3.84
C THR A 101 -1.78 -1.12 -4.59
N VAL A 102 -0.89 -0.13 -4.71
CA VAL A 102 0.41 -0.33 -5.35
C VAL A 102 1.29 -1.30 -4.55
N ALA A 103 1.35 -1.18 -3.22
CA ALA A 103 2.09 -2.09 -2.37
C ALA A 103 1.59 -3.55 -2.52
N MET A 104 0.28 -3.74 -2.58
CA MET A 104 -0.34 -5.06 -2.79
C MET A 104 -0.03 -5.63 -4.17
N LEU A 105 -0.12 -4.83 -5.23
CA LEU A 105 0.22 -5.25 -6.60
C LEU A 105 1.70 -5.66 -6.69
N VAL A 106 2.60 -4.81 -6.22
CA VAL A 106 4.05 -5.06 -6.24
C VAL A 106 4.41 -6.29 -5.41
N GLY A 107 3.88 -6.40 -4.18
CA GLY A 107 4.11 -7.55 -3.32
C GLY A 107 3.65 -8.86 -3.95
N THR A 108 2.44 -8.88 -4.50
CA THR A 108 1.87 -10.07 -5.18
C THR A 108 2.68 -10.45 -6.43
N LEU A 109 3.10 -9.47 -7.23
CA LEU A 109 3.90 -9.73 -8.42
C LEU A 109 5.27 -10.31 -8.06
N LEU A 110 5.94 -9.74 -7.06
CA LEU A 110 7.25 -10.21 -6.60
C LEU A 110 7.18 -11.60 -5.98
N ASP A 111 6.15 -11.90 -5.20
CA ASP A 111 5.94 -13.22 -4.59
C ASP A 111 5.82 -14.30 -5.68
N ASN A 112 5.02 -14.04 -6.72
CA ASN A 112 4.85 -14.98 -7.85
C ASN A 112 6.09 -15.12 -8.75
N THR A 113 6.82 -14.03 -9.01
CA THR A 113 7.99 -14.09 -9.91
C THR A 113 9.21 -14.74 -9.25
N LEU A 114 9.44 -14.49 -7.96
CA LEU A 114 10.60 -15.03 -7.26
C LEU A 114 10.44 -16.50 -6.91
N ASP A 115 9.23 -16.99 -6.70
CA ASP A 115 8.97 -18.42 -6.54
C ASP A 115 9.22 -19.22 -7.84
N ALA A 116 8.85 -18.67 -9.00
CA ALA A 116 9.15 -19.28 -10.29
C ALA A 116 10.67 -19.39 -10.55
N MET A 117 11.45 -18.39 -10.12
CA MET A 117 12.91 -18.38 -10.24
C MET A 117 13.57 -19.47 -9.37
N LEU A 118 13.06 -19.69 -8.16
CA LEU A 118 13.57 -20.71 -7.24
C LEU A 118 13.25 -22.12 -7.75
N ALA A 119 12.03 -22.35 -8.26
CA ALA A 119 11.65 -23.60 -8.90
C ALA A 119 12.53 -23.91 -10.12
N TYR A 120 12.81 -22.92 -10.96
CA TYR A 120 13.73 -23.05 -12.09
C TYR A 120 15.17 -23.38 -11.65
N LYS A 121 15.68 -22.70 -10.63
CA LYS A 121 17.05 -22.93 -10.13
C LYS A 121 17.22 -24.35 -9.60
N ILE A 122 16.24 -24.84 -8.83
CA ILE A 122 16.22 -26.22 -8.33
C ILE A 122 16.15 -27.21 -9.49
N PHE A 123 15.25 -27.01 -10.46
CA PHE A 123 15.10 -27.89 -11.62
C PHE A 123 16.39 -27.99 -12.47
N VAL A 124 17.07 -26.86 -12.73
CA VAL A 124 18.35 -26.84 -13.46
C VAL A 124 19.45 -27.53 -12.66
N GLN A 125 19.49 -27.36 -11.34
CA GLN A 125 20.46 -28.02 -10.49
C GLN A 125 20.28 -29.54 -10.48
N TYR A 126 19.04 -30.02 -10.48
CA TYR A 126 18.72 -31.45 -10.62
C TYR A 126 19.09 -32.00 -12.00
N LEU A 127 18.88 -31.25 -13.08
CA LEU A 127 19.27 -31.67 -14.43
C LEU A 127 20.79 -31.71 -14.65
N TYR A 128 21.57 -30.88 -13.94
CA TYR A 128 23.04 -30.90 -13.99
C TYR A 128 23.68 -32.00 -13.13
N GLN A 129 22.88 -32.71 -12.33
CA GLN A 129 23.35 -33.75 -11.40
C GLN A 129 23.00 -35.18 -11.87
N THR A 130 22.46 -35.31 -13.09
CA THR A 130 22.32 -36.56 -13.88
C THR A 130 23.20 -36.51 -15.11
#